data_AF-A0A497BK54-F1
#
_entry.id   AF-A0A497BK54-F1
#
_cell.length_a   1.000
_cell.length_b   1.000
_cell.length_c   1.000
_cell.angle_alpha   90.00
_cell.angle_beta   90.00
_cell.angle_gamma   90.00
#
_symmetry.space_group_name_H-M   'P 1'
#
loop_
_entity.id
_entity.type
_entity.pdbx_description
1 polymer ?
#
loop_
_entity_poly.entity_id
_entity_poly.type
_entity_poly.pdbx_seq_one_letter_code
_entity_poly.pdbx_strand_id
1 'polypeptide(L)'
;MLNFKGTNEGGFGGYELTDQLQYNLKWFLDWGLLNRGAYSIYEYDSESWYDDDEARLHVVPDERYEQGRVWEGAGREWVWESGVSLGSGAVDPFRVSGVYIDGDFYASDAAGIYAHHTDYLNGRIVFDEPKSADDDIRAEYTRRSVHVGFADDTDFRNLMLNAVEEFLTDSSTSGTPAREHQIWLPSIFIEVGTGKQRGWQLGGGQIKTRYVTFHIFADNPADRNLLMDWVDYQSRSTFWMADLNNITFPFDEHGDIVDGVTNWPNMVSAHPWKRLRVIDSTPATINSLNSQLFRARVTWEVEVDMAGI
;
A
#
# COMPACT_ATOMS: atom_id res chain seq x y z
N MET A 1 6.98 -20.94 -36.89
CA MET A 1 6.32 -21.07 -35.56
C MET A 1 5.69 -19.73 -35.27
N LEU A 2 4.37 -19.67 -35.03
CA LEU A 2 3.67 -18.43 -34.67
C LEU A 2 3.81 -18.27 -33.15
N ASN A 3 4.72 -17.41 -32.71
CA ASN A 3 4.85 -17.05 -31.30
C ASN A 3 4.21 -15.67 -31.10
N PHE A 4 3.41 -15.52 -30.05
CA PHE A 4 2.95 -14.20 -29.62
C PHE A 4 4.17 -13.36 -29.22
N LYS A 5 4.19 -12.09 -29.64
CA LYS A 5 5.27 -11.17 -29.28
C LYS A 5 4.99 -10.56 -27.92
N GLY A 6 6.04 -10.33 -27.14
CA GLY A 6 5.93 -9.75 -25.80
C GLY A 6 5.26 -10.70 -24.81
N THR A 7 5.58 -11.99 -24.91
CA THR A 7 5.32 -12.96 -23.85
C THR A 7 6.60 -13.17 -23.07
N ASN A 8 6.55 -13.07 -21.75
CA ASN A 8 7.64 -13.47 -20.89
C ASN A 8 7.95 -14.98 -21.03
N GLU A 9 9.16 -15.41 -20.67
CA GLU A 9 9.60 -16.81 -20.55
C GLU A 9 8.69 -17.61 -19.59
N GLY A 10 8.08 -16.95 -18.61
CA GLY A 10 7.07 -17.53 -17.71
C GLY A 10 5.70 -17.80 -18.34
N GLY A 11 5.48 -17.41 -19.59
CA GLY A 11 4.20 -17.62 -20.29
C GLY A 11 3.02 -16.93 -19.59
N PHE A 12 1.90 -17.64 -19.45
CA PHE A 12 0.65 -17.09 -18.90
C PHE A 12 0.73 -16.66 -17.42
N GLY A 13 1.74 -17.12 -16.67
CA GLY A 13 1.93 -16.73 -15.27
C GLY A 13 2.88 -15.55 -15.07
N GLY A 14 3.40 -14.96 -16.14
CA GLY A 14 4.33 -13.83 -16.06
C GLY A 14 3.63 -12.49 -15.91
N TYR A 15 4.28 -11.57 -15.21
CA TYR A 15 3.90 -10.17 -15.13
C TYR A 15 4.35 -9.42 -16.38
N GLU A 16 3.38 -8.86 -17.10
CA GLU A 16 3.60 -8.08 -18.31
C GLU A 16 3.60 -6.57 -18.01
N LEU A 17 3.75 -5.72 -19.03
CA LEU A 17 3.92 -4.27 -18.84
C LEU A 17 2.88 -3.62 -17.92
N THR A 18 1.61 -4.03 -17.98
CA THR A 18 0.56 -3.41 -17.15
C THR A 18 0.80 -3.68 -15.67
N ASP A 19 1.04 -4.94 -15.31
CA ASP A 19 1.29 -5.33 -13.92
C ASP A 19 2.63 -4.76 -13.43
N GLN A 20 3.65 -4.80 -14.29
CA GLN A 20 4.96 -4.19 -14.04
C GLN A 20 4.81 -2.71 -13.68
N LEU A 21 3.95 -1.97 -14.38
CA LEU A 21 3.66 -0.57 -14.05
C LEU A 21 2.89 -0.45 -12.72
N GLN A 22 1.84 -1.24 -12.51
CA GLN A 22 0.99 -1.14 -11.32
C GLN A 22 1.80 -1.34 -10.04
N TYR A 23 2.48 -2.48 -9.88
CA TYR A 23 3.21 -2.78 -8.65
C TYR A 23 4.41 -1.87 -8.43
N ASN A 24 5.17 -1.55 -9.48
CA ASN A 24 6.30 -0.63 -9.33
C ASN A 24 5.86 0.78 -8.93
N LEU A 25 4.73 1.26 -9.45
CA LEU A 25 4.19 2.56 -9.06
C LEU A 25 3.62 2.55 -7.66
N LYS A 26 2.98 1.45 -7.23
CA LYS A 26 2.56 1.27 -5.84
C LYS A 26 3.76 1.36 -4.90
N TRP A 27 4.80 0.55 -5.13
CA TRP A 27 5.99 0.57 -4.27
C TRP A 27 6.76 1.88 -4.32
N PHE A 28 6.82 2.53 -5.48
CA PHE A 28 7.40 3.88 -5.60
C PHE A 28 6.65 4.89 -4.73
N LEU A 29 5.33 4.89 -4.75
CA LEU A 29 4.51 5.79 -3.93
C LEU A 29 4.60 5.44 -2.45
N ASP A 30 4.44 4.16 -2.07
CA ASP A 30 4.57 3.70 -0.69
C ASP A 30 5.91 4.15 -0.09
N TRP A 31 7.01 3.83 -0.78
CA TRP A 31 8.34 4.20 -0.34
C TRP A 31 8.58 5.72 -0.34
N GLY A 32 8.11 6.42 -1.37
CA GLY A 32 8.26 7.86 -1.51
C GLY A 32 7.53 8.63 -0.41
N LEU A 33 6.30 8.23 -0.09
CA LEU A 33 5.48 8.80 0.98
C LEU A 33 6.09 8.51 2.35
N LEU A 34 6.55 7.28 2.58
CA LEU A 34 7.21 6.89 3.82
C LEU A 34 8.47 7.73 4.09
N ASN A 35 9.30 7.97 3.07
CA ASN A 35 10.49 8.84 3.17
C ASN A 35 10.18 10.34 3.33
N ARG A 36 8.91 10.73 3.20
CA ARG A 36 8.44 12.09 3.47
C ARG A 36 7.69 12.21 4.79
N GLY A 37 7.68 11.16 5.60
CA GLY A 37 7.06 11.16 6.93
C GLY A 37 5.56 10.92 6.91
N ALA A 38 5.01 10.32 5.85
CA ALA A 38 3.59 9.97 5.78
C ALA A 38 3.30 8.66 6.55
N TYR A 39 3.59 8.66 7.85
CA TYR A 39 3.31 7.55 8.75
C TYR A 39 2.95 8.03 10.16
N SER A 40 2.35 7.13 10.92
CA SER A 40 1.99 7.32 12.33
C SER A 40 2.62 6.20 13.14
N ILE A 41 3.15 6.54 14.31
CA ILE A 41 3.78 5.59 15.23
C ILE A 41 2.82 5.34 16.38
N TYR A 42 2.70 4.06 16.75
CA TYR A 42 1.90 3.59 17.86
C TYR A 42 2.83 2.88 18.84
N GLU A 43 3.00 3.45 20.04
CA GLU A 43 3.90 2.97 21.09
C GLU A 43 3.11 2.57 22.33
N TYR A 44 3.63 1.64 23.12
CA TYR A 44 2.94 0.99 24.25
C TYR A 44 2.44 1.97 25.33
N ASP A 45 3.15 3.07 25.54
CA ASP A 45 2.81 4.13 26.51
C ASP A 45 2.36 5.45 25.81
N SER A 46 1.87 5.37 24.57
CA SER A 46 1.41 6.57 23.86
C SER A 46 0.06 7.06 24.39
N GLU A 47 0.08 8.20 25.12
CA GLU A 47 -1.15 8.90 25.51
C GLU A 47 -1.75 9.58 24.26
N SER A 48 -2.86 9.06 23.74
CA SER A 48 -3.68 9.72 22.72
C SER A 48 -4.77 10.59 23.35
N TRP A 49 -5.16 11.66 22.66
CA TRP A 49 -6.18 12.61 23.12
C TRP A 49 -7.61 12.05 23.04
N TYR A 50 -7.82 10.93 22.32
CA TYR A 50 -9.13 10.44 21.90
C TYR A 50 -9.50 9.04 22.39
N ASP A 51 -8.55 8.17 22.73
CA ASP A 51 -8.82 6.81 23.20
C ASP A 51 -7.71 6.28 24.10
N ASP A 52 -8.05 5.34 24.97
CA ASP A 52 -7.13 4.64 25.86
C ASP A 52 -6.25 3.70 25.01
N ASP A 53 -5.06 4.19 24.65
CA ASP A 53 -3.93 3.46 24.05
C ASP A 53 -4.15 2.87 22.63
N GLU A 54 -3.66 3.59 21.62
CA GLU A 54 -3.73 3.20 20.20
C GLU A 54 -2.80 2.01 19.84
N ALA A 55 -1.89 1.59 20.74
CA ALA A 55 -1.10 0.37 20.60
C ALA A 55 -1.88 -0.89 21.03
N ARG A 56 -3.04 -0.73 21.67
CA ARG A 56 -3.90 -1.84 22.07
C ARG A 56 -4.56 -2.51 20.86
N LEU A 57 -4.46 -3.83 20.81
CA LEU A 57 -5.07 -4.63 19.76
C LEU A 57 -6.47 -5.07 20.17
N HIS A 58 -7.35 -5.23 19.19
CA HIS A 58 -8.71 -5.72 19.40
C HIS A 58 -8.87 -7.09 18.77
N VAL A 59 -9.48 -8.02 19.51
CA VAL A 59 -9.86 -9.33 18.97
C VAL A 59 -10.90 -9.15 17.86
N VAL A 60 -10.65 -9.79 16.73
CA VAL A 60 -11.55 -9.76 15.56
C VAL A 60 -11.90 -11.19 15.14
N PRO A 61 -13.18 -11.48 14.87
CA PRO A 61 -13.57 -12.77 14.34
C PRO A 61 -13.16 -12.88 12.87
N ASP A 62 -12.41 -13.93 12.53
CA ASP A 62 -12.06 -14.30 11.16
C ASP A 62 -12.50 -15.74 10.90
N GLU A 63 -13.24 -15.99 9.84
CA GLU A 63 -13.80 -17.31 9.52
C GLU A 63 -12.73 -18.39 9.27
N ARG A 64 -11.49 -17.97 8.98
CA ARG A 64 -10.35 -18.87 8.75
C ARG A 64 -9.74 -19.38 10.06
N TYR A 65 -10.01 -18.73 11.19
CA TYR A 65 -9.37 -18.98 12.47
C TYR A 65 -10.38 -19.20 13.58
N GLU A 66 -9.94 -19.85 14.66
CA GLU A 66 -10.71 -19.89 15.90
C GLU A 66 -10.72 -18.51 16.57
N GLN A 67 -11.81 -18.20 17.28
CA GLN A 67 -11.95 -16.92 17.98
C GLN A 67 -10.82 -16.70 18.98
N GLY A 68 -10.27 -15.48 19.03
CA GLY A 68 -9.15 -15.14 19.92
C GLY A 68 -7.77 -15.31 19.29
N ARG A 69 -7.67 -15.76 18.04
CA ARG A 69 -6.38 -15.84 17.33
C ARG A 69 -5.99 -14.55 16.62
N VAL A 70 -6.96 -13.81 16.08
CA VAL A 70 -6.72 -12.63 15.25
C VAL A 70 -6.96 -11.37 16.08
N TRP A 71 -5.94 -10.51 16.11
CA TRP A 71 -5.95 -9.25 16.85
C TRP A 71 -5.51 -8.12 15.94
N GLU A 72 -6.37 -7.13 15.74
CA GLU A 72 -6.13 -6.00 14.84
C GLU A 72 -5.71 -4.74 15.61
N GLY A 73 -4.77 -3.99 15.07
CA GLY A 73 -4.44 -2.66 15.59
C GLY A 73 -5.32 -1.55 14.99
N ALA A 74 -4.81 -0.32 15.10
CA ALA A 74 -5.40 0.86 14.51
C ALA A 74 -5.12 0.91 13.00
N GLY A 75 -5.80 0.05 12.25
CA GLY A 75 -5.82 0.05 10.79
C GLY A 75 -4.68 -0.74 10.13
N ARG A 76 -4.79 -0.84 8.79
CA ARG A 76 -3.98 -1.68 7.92
C ARG A 76 -2.69 -1.02 7.41
N GLU A 77 -1.89 -1.78 6.67
CA GLU A 77 -0.63 -1.36 6.03
C GLU A 77 0.44 -0.88 7.00
N TRP A 78 0.82 -1.77 7.92
CA TRP A 78 1.95 -1.57 8.80
C TRP A 78 3.25 -1.50 7.99
N VAL A 79 4.17 -0.66 8.45
CA VAL A 79 5.44 -0.42 7.78
C VAL A 79 6.31 -1.66 7.95
N TRP A 80 6.69 -2.23 6.81
CA TRP A 80 7.55 -3.39 6.72
C TRP A 80 8.91 -3.01 6.14
N GLU A 81 9.08 -1.84 5.53
CA GLU A 81 10.33 -1.44 4.91
C GLU A 81 11.37 -1.07 5.96
N SER A 82 12.64 -1.31 5.64
CA SER A 82 13.78 -0.92 6.46
C SER A 82 14.65 0.15 5.78
N GLY A 83 15.47 0.85 6.56
CA GLY A 83 16.42 1.83 6.06
C GLY A 83 15.82 3.18 5.68
N VAL A 84 14.63 3.50 6.18
CA VAL A 84 14.06 4.85 6.11
C VAL A 84 14.71 5.69 7.21
N SER A 85 15.20 6.88 6.86
CA SER A 85 15.61 7.86 7.86
C SER A 85 15.17 9.25 7.45
N LEU A 86 14.34 9.88 8.28
CA LEU A 86 13.80 11.21 8.00
C LEU A 86 14.79 12.34 8.34
N GLY A 87 15.84 12.03 9.10
CA GLY A 87 16.77 13.03 9.62
C GLY A 87 16.08 14.04 10.57
N SER A 88 16.86 15.03 11.03
CA SER A 88 16.34 16.20 11.78
C SER A 88 15.48 15.90 13.03
N GLY A 89 15.71 14.78 13.72
CA GLY A 89 15.08 14.48 15.02
C GLY A 89 13.66 13.92 14.95
N ALA A 90 13.15 13.58 13.75
CA ALA A 90 11.97 12.75 13.63
C ALA A 90 12.30 11.29 14.01
N VAL A 91 11.34 10.58 14.59
CA VAL A 91 11.48 9.16 14.93
C VAL A 91 11.33 8.34 13.65
N ASP A 92 12.35 7.57 13.30
CA ASP A 92 12.33 6.72 12.10
C ASP A 92 11.28 5.60 12.25
N PRO A 93 10.59 5.20 11.16
CA PRO A 93 9.56 4.18 11.23
C PRO A 93 10.18 2.82 11.56
N PHE A 94 9.46 1.99 12.30
CA PHE A 94 9.92 0.67 12.74
C PHE A 94 8.90 -0.44 12.45
N ARG A 95 9.46 -1.64 12.30
CA ARG A 95 8.71 -2.89 12.17
C ARG A 95 8.29 -3.37 13.56
N VAL A 96 7.18 -4.11 13.61
CA VAL A 96 6.75 -4.81 14.82
C VAL A 96 7.87 -5.73 15.34
N SER A 97 8.19 -5.57 16.61
CA SER A 97 9.23 -6.36 17.30
C SER A 97 8.65 -7.54 18.09
N GLY A 98 7.34 -7.49 18.37
CA GLY A 98 6.61 -8.49 19.14
C GLY A 98 5.30 -7.91 19.69
N VAL A 99 4.76 -8.59 20.69
CA VAL A 99 3.53 -8.20 21.39
C VAL A 99 3.74 -8.14 22.89
N TYR A 100 2.98 -7.29 23.54
CA TYR A 100 2.86 -7.24 24.99
C TYR A 100 1.55 -7.91 25.37
N ILE A 101 1.60 -8.85 26.32
CA ILE A 101 0.42 -9.51 26.87
C ILE A 101 0.45 -9.30 28.38
N ASP A 102 -0.55 -8.59 28.88
CA ASP A 102 -0.65 -8.18 30.29
C ASP A 102 0.62 -7.47 30.83
N GLY A 103 1.31 -6.75 29.94
CA GLY A 103 2.53 -5.99 30.24
C GLY A 103 3.85 -6.73 30.05
N ASP A 104 3.83 -8.05 29.83
CA ASP A 104 5.03 -8.83 29.52
C ASP A 104 5.28 -8.84 27.99
N PHE A 105 6.51 -8.56 27.58
CA PHE A 105 6.91 -8.53 26.16
C PHE A 105 7.28 -9.93 25.64
N TYR A 106 6.71 -10.29 24.49
CA TYR A 106 6.98 -11.50 23.73
C TYR A 106 7.41 -11.11 22.32
N ALA A 107 8.66 -11.39 21.97
CA ALA A 107 9.21 -11.09 20.65
C ALA A 107 8.51 -11.87 19.53
N SER A 108 8.63 -11.40 18.28
CA SER A 108 8.02 -12.06 17.11
C SER A 108 8.53 -13.48 16.85
N ASP A 109 9.67 -13.87 17.43
CA ASP A 109 10.21 -15.24 17.38
C ASP A 109 9.86 -16.09 18.61
N ALA A 110 8.93 -15.61 19.45
CA ALA A 110 8.44 -16.34 20.60
C ALA A 110 7.86 -17.70 20.19
N ALA A 111 8.20 -18.74 20.95
CA ALA A 111 7.73 -20.10 20.72
C ALA A 111 6.69 -20.53 21.75
N GLY A 112 5.92 -21.57 21.41
CA GLY A 112 4.94 -22.18 22.31
C GLY A 112 3.64 -21.39 22.34
N ILE A 113 3.07 -21.20 23.54
CA ILE A 113 1.72 -20.63 23.67
C ILE A 113 1.63 -19.17 23.20
N TYR A 114 2.75 -18.45 23.11
CA TYR A 114 2.80 -17.05 22.66
C TYR A 114 3.34 -16.91 21.24
N ALA A 115 3.47 -18.01 20.51
CA ALA A 115 3.84 -17.97 19.10
C ALA A 115 2.79 -17.21 18.29
N HIS A 116 3.26 -16.32 17.42
CA HIS A 116 2.45 -15.45 16.60
C HIS A 116 3.23 -15.01 15.36
N HIS A 117 2.51 -14.56 14.33
CA HIS A 117 3.08 -13.88 13.19
C HIS A 117 2.38 -12.54 12.97
N THR A 118 3.04 -11.66 12.22
CA THR A 118 2.53 -10.32 11.92
C THR A 118 2.03 -10.27 10.48
N ASP A 119 0.75 -9.96 10.30
CA ASP A 119 0.19 -9.64 9.00
C ASP A 119 0.31 -8.12 8.79
N TYR A 120 1.40 -7.71 8.13
CA TYR A 120 1.68 -6.29 7.88
C TYR A 120 0.70 -5.66 6.90
N LEU A 121 0.14 -6.45 5.98
CA LEU A 121 -0.76 -5.96 4.95
C LEU A 121 -2.08 -5.51 5.59
N ASN A 122 -2.64 -6.36 6.46
CA ASN A 122 -3.91 -6.10 7.13
C ASN A 122 -3.76 -5.42 8.49
N GLY A 123 -2.54 -5.31 9.02
CA GLY A 123 -2.27 -4.64 10.31
C GLY A 123 -2.72 -5.45 11.51
N ARG A 124 -2.35 -6.74 11.53
CA ARG A 124 -2.82 -7.71 12.53
C ARG A 124 -1.69 -8.54 13.11
N ILE A 125 -1.93 -9.04 14.30
CA ILE A 125 -1.20 -10.16 14.88
C ILE A 125 -2.10 -11.38 14.88
N VAL A 126 -1.55 -12.50 14.42
CA VAL A 126 -2.24 -13.78 14.39
C VAL A 126 -1.46 -14.75 15.28
N PHE A 127 -2.06 -15.15 16.39
CA PHE A 127 -1.49 -16.13 17.30
C PHE A 127 -1.69 -17.55 16.76
N ASP A 128 -0.76 -18.44 17.09
CA ASP A 128 -0.89 -19.87 16.80
C ASP A 128 -1.98 -20.52 17.65
N GLU A 129 -2.09 -20.10 18.91
CA GLU A 129 -3.08 -20.55 19.88
C GLU A 129 -4.00 -19.40 20.31
N PRO A 130 -5.32 -19.63 20.46
CA PRO A 130 -6.27 -18.60 20.87
C PRO A 130 -5.91 -17.93 22.20
N LYS A 131 -6.16 -16.62 22.27
CA LYS A 131 -6.05 -15.79 23.48
C LYS A 131 -7.42 -15.41 24.03
N SER A 132 -7.47 -15.10 25.32
CA SER A 132 -8.72 -14.64 25.94
C SER A 132 -9.06 -13.25 25.40
N ALA A 133 -10.33 -13.00 25.13
CA ALA A 133 -10.78 -11.65 24.77
C ALA A 133 -10.61 -10.63 25.91
N ASP A 134 -10.38 -11.11 27.13
CA ASP A 134 -10.12 -10.30 28.32
C ASP A 134 -8.63 -9.96 28.50
N ASP A 135 -7.71 -10.60 27.74
CA ASP A 135 -6.27 -10.34 27.82
C ASP A 135 -5.95 -8.92 27.31
N ASP A 136 -5.02 -8.21 27.95
CA ASP A 136 -4.54 -6.92 27.44
C ASP A 136 -3.38 -7.16 26.46
N ILE A 137 -3.74 -7.24 25.18
CA ILE A 137 -2.77 -7.46 24.10
C ILE A 137 -2.48 -6.14 23.39
N ARG A 138 -1.20 -5.81 23.30
CA ARG A 138 -0.70 -4.59 22.66
C ARG A 138 0.47 -4.90 21.73
N ALA A 139 0.67 -4.07 20.72
CA ALA A 139 1.85 -4.14 19.86
C ALA A 139 2.33 -2.74 19.52
N GLU A 140 3.64 -2.56 19.45
CA GLU A 140 4.23 -1.33 18.92
C GLU A 140 4.44 -1.50 17.41
N TYR A 141 3.91 -0.56 16.64
CA TYR A 141 3.99 -0.62 15.18
C TYR A 141 4.00 0.78 14.57
N THR A 142 4.56 0.87 13.38
CA THR A 142 4.38 2.04 12.53
C THR A 142 3.40 1.71 11.43
N ARG A 143 2.49 2.64 11.13
CA ARG A 143 1.48 2.50 10.08
C ARG A 143 1.63 3.60 9.04
N ARG A 144 1.35 3.29 7.77
CA ARG A 144 1.24 4.32 6.72
C ARG A 144 0.03 5.22 6.96
N SER A 145 0.24 6.52 6.83
CA SER A 145 -0.85 7.51 6.92
C SER A 145 -1.64 7.61 5.61
N VAL A 146 -1.04 7.21 4.49
CA VAL A 146 -1.68 7.25 3.16
C VAL A 146 -1.77 5.83 2.62
N HIS A 147 -2.98 5.41 2.27
CA HIS A 147 -3.20 4.11 1.63
C HIS A 147 -2.91 4.19 0.13
N VAL A 148 -2.16 3.23 -0.42
CA VAL A 148 -1.93 3.14 -1.88
C VAL A 148 -2.41 1.79 -2.40
N GLY A 149 -3.50 1.78 -3.16
CA GLY A 149 -4.12 0.58 -3.71
C GLY A 149 -4.29 0.64 -5.24
N PHE A 150 -4.96 -0.35 -5.81
CA PHE A 150 -5.33 -0.37 -7.22
C PHE A 150 -6.79 0.01 -7.42
N ALA A 151 -7.11 0.67 -8.53
CA ALA A 151 -8.49 1.04 -8.85
C ALA A 151 -9.40 -0.19 -9.10
N ASP A 152 -8.81 -1.35 -9.39
CA ASP A 152 -9.52 -2.62 -9.57
C ASP A 152 -9.84 -3.32 -8.24
N ASP A 153 -9.25 -2.89 -7.12
CA ASP A 153 -9.43 -3.52 -5.81
C ASP A 153 -10.85 -3.28 -5.25
N THR A 154 -11.28 -4.19 -4.38
CA THR A 154 -12.58 -4.10 -3.69
C THR A 154 -12.71 -2.82 -2.88
N ASP A 155 -11.61 -2.32 -2.35
CA ASP A 155 -11.57 -1.07 -1.60
C ASP A 155 -12.04 0.11 -2.44
N PHE A 156 -11.42 0.34 -3.60
CA PHE A 156 -11.84 1.43 -4.48
C PHE A 156 -13.34 1.37 -4.80
N ARG A 157 -13.85 0.16 -5.07
CA ARG A 157 -15.27 -0.07 -5.37
C ARG A 157 -16.17 0.24 -4.17
N ASN A 158 -15.80 -0.23 -2.98
CA ASN A 158 -16.54 0.03 -1.75
C ASN A 158 -16.55 1.51 -1.39
N LEU A 159 -15.42 2.22 -1.54
CA LEU A 159 -15.35 3.67 -1.33
C LEU A 159 -16.31 4.42 -2.24
N MET A 160 -16.32 4.05 -3.52
CA MET A 160 -17.18 4.68 -4.51
C MET A 160 -18.66 4.35 -4.29
N LEU A 161 -19.00 3.12 -3.91
CA LEU A 161 -20.37 2.72 -3.59
C LEU A 161 -20.88 3.46 -2.35
N ASN A 162 -20.11 3.45 -1.26
CA ASN A 162 -20.49 4.13 -0.01
C ASN A 162 -20.69 5.63 -0.22
N ALA A 163 -19.81 6.28 -0.99
CA ALA A 163 -19.94 7.69 -1.32
C ALA A 163 -21.22 8.00 -2.12
N VAL A 164 -21.64 7.08 -3.00
CA VAL A 164 -22.89 7.22 -3.77
C VAL A 164 -24.12 6.97 -2.88
N GLU A 165 -24.08 5.96 -2.01
CA GLU A 165 -25.17 5.67 -1.07
C GLU A 165 -25.41 6.83 -0.11
N GLU A 166 -24.36 7.42 0.45
CA GLU A 166 -24.46 8.59 1.32
C GLU A 166 -25.06 9.79 0.57
N PHE A 167 -24.64 10.03 -0.68
CA PHE A 167 -25.21 11.09 -1.52
C PHE A 167 -26.71 10.89 -1.81
N LEU A 168 -27.13 9.64 -2.05
CA LEU A 168 -28.52 9.33 -2.41
C LEU A 168 -29.46 9.29 -1.19
N THR A 169 -28.95 8.91 -0.03
CA THR A 169 -29.79 8.65 1.16
C THR A 169 -29.76 9.79 2.18
N ASP A 170 -28.82 10.74 2.09
CA ASP A 170 -28.56 11.78 3.09
C ASP A 170 -28.47 11.20 4.52
N SER A 171 -28.06 9.92 4.60
CA SER A 171 -27.90 9.17 5.83
C SER A 171 -26.54 8.48 5.78
N SER A 172 -25.65 8.81 6.71
CA SER A 172 -24.45 8.02 6.92
C SER A 172 -24.87 6.70 7.53
N THR A 173 -24.70 5.60 6.79
CA THR A 173 -24.93 4.25 7.30
C THR A 173 -23.94 4.01 8.45
N SER A 174 -24.42 4.12 9.68
CA SER A 174 -23.65 3.95 10.92
C SER A 174 -23.25 2.48 11.19
N GLY A 175 -23.25 1.63 10.17
CA GLY A 175 -22.73 0.28 10.28
C GLY A 175 -21.24 0.36 10.04
N THR A 176 -20.45 0.49 11.11
CA THR A 176 -18.99 0.38 11.03
C THR A 176 -18.70 -0.96 10.33
N PRO A 177 -18.13 -0.97 9.11
CA PRO A 177 -17.61 -2.20 8.57
C PRO A 177 -16.58 -2.74 9.56
N ALA A 178 -16.36 -4.07 9.60
CA ALA A 178 -15.21 -4.61 10.30
C ALA A 178 -13.95 -3.82 9.88
N ARG A 179 -13.06 -3.47 10.83
CA ARG A 179 -11.89 -2.59 10.59
C ARG A 179 -11.05 -3.05 9.39
N GLU A 180 -11.06 -4.35 9.12
CA GLU A 180 -10.57 -5.05 7.93
C GLU A 180 -10.92 -4.38 6.58
N HIS A 181 -12.16 -3.88 6.43
CA HIS A 181 -12.70 -3.36 5.17
C HIS A 181 -12.89 -1.83 5.19
N GLN A 182 -12.47 -1.17 6.26
CA GLN A 182 -12.49 0.28 6.33
C GLN A 182 -11.31 0.84 5.53
N ILE A 183 -11.63 1.67 4.54
CA ILE A 183 -10.61 2.36 3.75
C ILE A 183 -10.17 3.57 4.52
N TRP A 184 -8.89 3.58 4.83
CA TRP A 184 -8.29 4.68 5.55
C TRP A 184 -7.98 5.81 4.57
N LEU A 185 -8.49 6.99 4.91
CA LEU A 185 -8.19 8.22 4.20
C LEU A 185 -7.03 8.94 4.90
N PRO A 186 -6.17 9.62 4.14
CA PRO A 186 -6.18 9.74 2.68
C PRO A 186 -5.72 8.47 1.94
N SER A 187 -6.18 8.31 0.70
CA SER A 187 -5.83 7.17 -0.17
C SER A 187 -5.58 7.56 -1.62
N ILE A 188 -4.73 6.79 -2.29
CA ILE A 188 -4.38 6.90 -3.71
C ILE A 188 -4.64 5.55 -4.38
N PHE A 189 -5.45 5.52 -5.43
CA PHE A 189 -5.69 4.31 -6.22
C PHE A 189 -5.11 4.46 -7.62
N ILE A 190 -4.34 3.46 -8.04
CA ILE A 190 -3.61 3.45 -9.32
C ILE A 190 -4.43 2.70 -10.37
N GLU A 191 -4.64 3.35 -11.52
CA GLU A 191 -5.25 2.77 -12.70
C GLU A 191 -4.29 2.92 -13.89
N VAL A 192 -3.93 1.80 -14.55
CA VAL A 192 -3.06 1.82 -15.73
C VAL A 192 -3.90 1.67 -16.99
N GLY A 193 -4.09 2.78 -17.68
CA GLY A 193 -4.77 2.83 -18.96
C GLY A 193 -3.89 2.42 -20.15
N THR A 194 -4.55 2.05 -21.23
CA THR A 194 -3.86 1.75 -22.50
C THR A 194 -3.30 3.01 -23.14
N GLY A 195 -2.22 2.88 -23.92
CA GLY A 195 -1.66 4.00 -24.66
C GLY A 195 -1.03 3.58 -25.98
N LYS A 196 -0.31 4.51 -26.59
CA LYS A 196 0.24 4.38 -27.95
C LYS A 196 1.51 3.52 -27.95
N GLN A 197 1.88 3.03 -29.12
CA GLN A 197 3.14 2.34 -29.35
C GLN A 197 3.83 2.97 -30.55
N ARG A 198 5.14 3.21 -30.45
CA ARG A 198 5.96 3.69 -31.56
C ARG A 198 7.25 2.90 -31.67
N GLY A 199 7.74 2.71 -32.90
CA GLY A 199 9.04 2.08 -33.12
C GLY A 199 10.16 2.95 -32.60
N TRP A 200 11.15 2.34 -31.94
CA TRP A 200 12.38 3.03 -31.55
C TRP A 200 13.26 3.25 -32.79
N GLN A 201 13.51 2.16 -33.54
CA GLN A 201 14.25 2.14 -34.81
C GLN A 201 13.63 1.08 -35.75
N LEU A 202 13.89 1.17 -37.06
CA LEU A 202 13.52 0.14 -38.04
C LEU A 202 14.20 -1.19 -37.65
N GLY A 203 13.40 -2.15 -37.19
CA GLY A 203 13.88 -3.48 -36.78
C GLY A 203 14.45 -3.59 -35.36
N GLY A 204 14.35 -2.55 -34.51
CA GLY A 204 15.04 -2.51 -33.22
C GLY A 204 14.26 -1.87 -32.07
N GLY A 205 13.23 -2.54 -31.56
CA GLY A 205 12.53 -2.17 -30.32
C GLY A 205 11.32 -1.25 -30.47
N GLN A 206 10.53 -1.15 -29.40
CA GLN A 206 9.33 -0.33 -29.31
C GLN A 206 9.34 0.52 -28.04
N ILE A 207 8.76 1.71 -28.12
CA ILE A 207 8.39 2.50 -26.95
C ILE A 207 6.90 2.32 -26.75
N LYS A 208 6.53 1.95 -25.53
CA LYS A 208 5.13 1.86 -25.13
C LYS A 208 4.82 3.06 -24.26
N THR A 209 3.87 3.86 -24.73
CA THR A 209 3.26 4.93 -23.95
C THR A 209 2.05 4.37 -23.22
N ARG A 210 1.87 4.77 -21.96
CA ARG A 210 0.70 4.43 -21.13
C ARG A 210 0.20 5.68 -20.42
N TYR A 211 -1.07 5.67 -20.06
CA TYR A 211 -1.67 6.72 -19.23
C TYR A 211 -1.94 6.12 -17.87
N VAL A 212 -1.30 6.63 -16.83
CA VAL A 212 -1.52 6.18 -15.46
C VAL A 212 -2.35 7.23 -14.75
N THR A 213 -3.48 6.81 -14.20
CA THR A 213 -4.38 7.67 -13.45
C THR A 213 -4.28 7.35 -11.97
N PHE A 214 -4.02 8.38 -11.17
CA PHE A 214 -4.04 8.31 -9.71
C PHE A 214 -5.33 8.96 -9.23
N HIS A 215 -6.21 8.16 -8.62
CA HIS A 215 -7.43 8.64 -7.97
C HIS A 215 -7.13 8.92 -6.51
N ILE A 216 -7.21 10.18 -6.10
CA ILE A 216 -6.85 10.64 -4.76
C ILE A 216 -8.12 10.97 -3.98
N PHE A 217 -8.22 10.42 -2.78
CA PHE A 217 -9.32 10.63 -1.84
C PHE A 217 -8.78 11.08 -0.49
N ALA A 218 -9.42 12.08 0.12
CA ALA A 218 -9.09 12.54 1.46
C ALA A 218 -10.35 13.02 2.20
N ASP A 219 -10.29 13.03 3.52
CA ASP A 219 -11.29 13.58 4.43
C ASP A 219 -11.24 15.11 4.51
N ASN A 220 -10.10 15.71 4.19
CA ASN A 220 -9.88 17.13 4.21
C ASN A 220 -9.23 17.64 2.89
N PRO A 221 -9.48 18.92 2.52
CA PRO A 221 -8.98 19.45 1.26
C PRO A 221 -7.47 19.71 1.26
N ALA A 222 -6.83 19.85 2.44
CA ALA A 222 -5.41 20.12 2.55
C ALA A 222 -4.60 18.88 2.15
N ASP A 223 -4.93 17.71 2.68
CA ASP A 223 -4.27 16.44 2.36
C ASP A 223 -4.51 16.04 0.90
N ARG A 224 -5.73 16.23 0.38
CA ARG A 224 -6.01 16.05 -1.05
C ARG A 224 -5.07 16.90 -1.90
N ASN A 225 -4.96 18.20 -1.60
CA ASN A 225 -4.15 19.12 -2.40
C ASN A 225 -2.66 18.75 -2.29
N LEU A 226 -2.20 18.42 -1.08
CA LEU A 226 -0.82 18.00 -0.83
C LEU A 226 -0.45 16.76 -1.66
N LEU A 227 -1.27 15.72 -1.61
CA LEU A 227 -1.04 14.48 -2.37
C LEU A 227 -1.14 14.72 -3.88
N MET A 228 -2.10 15.52 -4.32
CA MET A 228 -2.23 15.91 -5.73
C MET A 228 -0.96 16.60 -6.23
N ASP A 229 -0.45 17.57 -5.48
CA ASP A 229 0.76 18.31 -5.84
C ASP A 229 2.00 17.40 -5.82
N TRP A 230 2.13 16.51 -4.82
CA TRP A 230 3.26 15.58 -4.73
C TRP A 230 3.33 14.61 -5.91
N VAL A 231 2.18 14.08 -6.32
CA VAL A 231 2.07 13.22 -7.51
C VAL A 231 2.31 14.04 -8.78
N ASP A 232 1.79 15.27 -8.88
CA ASP A 232 2.02 16.12 -10.04
C ASP A 232 3.50 16.53 -10.22
N TYR A 233 4.21 16.79 -9.11
CA TYR A 233 5.63 17.15 -9.12
C TYR A 233 6.56 16.04 -9.62
N GLN A 234 6.06 14.82 -9.80
CA GLN A 234 6.82 13.76 -10.46
C GLN A 234 6.85 13.91 -11.99
N SER A 235 6.20 14.94 -12.55
CA SER A 235 6.31 15.27 -13.97
C SER A 235 7.77 15.43 -14.40
N ARG A 236 8.12 14.86 -15.56
CA ARG A 236 9.49 14.84 -16.13
C ARG A 236 10.52 14.09 -15.29
N SER A 237 10.09 13.30 -14.31
CA SER A 237 10.98 12.40 -13.58
C SER A 237 11.25 11.11 -14.37
N THR A 238 12.30 10.41 -13.96
CA THR A 238 12.63 9.08 -14.49
C THR A 238 13.15 8.23 -13.35
N PHE A 239 12.61 7.02 -13.22
CA PHE A 239 13.04 6.06 -12.23
C PHE A 239 13.09 4.66 -12.82
N TRP A 240 13.81 3.79 -12.14
CA TRP A 240 13.95 2.39 -12.51
C TRP A 240 12.81 1.57 -11.91
N MET A 241 12.31 0.61 -12.67
CA MET A 241 11.38 -0.41 -12.19
C MET A 241 12.15 -1.69 -11.83
N ALA A 242 11.67 -2.41 -10.83
CA ALA A 242 12.09 -3.76 -10.51
C ALA A 242 11.35 -4.77 -11.42
N ASP A 243 12.01 -5.87 -11.77
CA ASP A 243 11.40 -6.92 -12.58
C ASP A 243 10.54 -7.84 -11.71
N LEU A 244 9.21 -7.70 -11.80
CA LEU A 244 8.27 -8.53 -11.05
C LEU A 244 8.43 -10.04 -11.29
N ASN A 245 9.02 -10.44 -12.41
CA ASN A 245 9.21 -11.85 -12.74
C ASN A 245 10.46 -12.47 -12.08
N ASN A 246 11.32 -11.66 -11.49
CA ASN A 246 12.60 -12.10 -10.95
C ASN A 246 12.82 -11.65 -9.49
N ILE A 247 11.84 -10.98 -8.89
CA ILE A 247 11.89 -10.55 -7.50
C ILE A 247 11.12 -11.54 -6.62
N THR A 248 11.47 -11.54 -5.34
CA THR A 248 10.62 -12.09 -4.29
C THR A 248 9.69 -10.97 -3.81
N PHE A 249 8.38 -11.25 -3.73
CA PHE A 249 7.43 -10.31 -3.16
C PHE A 249 7.72 -10.10 -1.66
N PRO A 250 7.41 -8.92 -1.09
CA PRO A 250 7.72 -8.63 0.31
C PRO A 250 7.01 -9.51 1.33
N PHE A 251 5.88 -10.11 0.94
CA PHE A 251 5.01 -10.84 1.84
C PHE A 251 4.76 -12.27 1.39
N ASP A 252 4.61 -13.17 2.36
CA ASP A 252 4.13 -14.54 2.15
C ASP A 252 2.59 -14.59 2.07
N GLU A 253 2.02 -15.80 2.04
CA GLU A 253 0.57 -15.99 2.03
C GLU A 253 -0.16 -15.55 3.33
N HIS A 254 0.58 -15.32 4.42
CA HIS A 254 0.06 -14.89 5.72
C HIS A 254 0.23 -13.39 5.97
N GLY A 255 0.90 -12.67 5.05
CA GLY A 255 1.18 -11.24 5.20
C GLY A 255 2.45 -10.93 6.01
N ASP A 256 3.26 -11.95 6.30
CA ASP A 256 4.53 -11.80 7.01
C ASP A 256 5.68 -11.51 6.03
N ILE A 257 6.74 -10.88 6.53
CA ILE A 257 7.86 -10.42 5.73
C ILE A 257 8.71 -11.61 5.26
N VAL A 258 8.96 -11.67 3.96
CA VAL A 258 9.87 -12.66 3.38
C VAL A 258 11.33 -12.24 3.58
N ASP A 259 12.16 -13.18 3.99
CA ASP A 259 13.60 -12.99 4.19
C ASP A 259 14.29 -12.36 2.97
N GLY A 260 15.15 -11.37 3.24
CA GLY A 260 15.94 -10.68 2.22
C GLY A 260 15.24 -9.51 1.54
N VAL A 261 13.93 -9.31 1.77
CA VAL A 261 13.20 -8.15 1.25
C VAL A 261 13.26 -6.97 2.24
N THR A 262 13.84 -5.86 1.80
CA THR A 262 14.11 -4.71 2.68
C THR A 262 13.31 -3.47 2.33
N ASN A 263 13.33 -3.05 1.06
CA ASN A 263 12.66 -1.84 0.58
C ASN A 263 12.69 -1.79 -0.95
N TRP A 264 11.88 -0.91 -1.53
CA TRP A 264 11.77 -0.76 -2.97
C TRP A 264 13.10 -0.39 -3.68
N PRO A 265 13.92 0.57 -3.20
CA PRO A 265 15.20 0.87 -3.85
C PRO A 265 16.14 -0.34 -3.96
N ASN A 266 16.18 -1.19 -2.93
CA ASN A 266 17.00 -2.40 -2.95
C ASN A 266 16.44 -3.44 -3.93
N MET A 267 15.11 -3.58 -4.04
CA MET A 267 14.49 -4.45 -5.04
C MET A 267 14.83 -4.00 -6.47
N VAL A 268 14.76 -2.69 -6.73
CA VAL A 268 15.12 -2.09 -8.02
C VAL A 268 16.61 -2.26 -8.33
N SER A 269 17.48 -2.10 -7.33
CA SER A 269 18.92 -2.27 -7.46
C SER A 269 19.31 -3.72 -7.75
N ALA A 270 18.68 -4.68 -7.07
CA ALA A 270 18.97 -6.11 -7.20
C ALA A 270 18.40 -6.71 -8.50
N HIS A 271 17.19 -6.29 -8.89
CA HIS A 271 16.49 -6.84 -10.05
C HIS A 271 15.96 -5.73 -10.97
N PRO A 272 16.85 -4.93 -11.59
CA PRO A 272 16.42 -3.82 -12.45
C PRO A 272 15.76 -4.35 -13.73
N TRP A 273 14.61 -3.79 -14.08
CA TRP A 273 13.90 -4.07 -15.33
C TRP A 273 14.15 -2.98 -16.38
N LYS A 274 13.22 -2.02 -16.48
CA LYS A 274 13.26 -0.91 -17.44
C LYS A 274 13.04 0.41 -16.72
N ARG A 275 13.44 1.50 -17.37
CA ARG A 275 13.18 2.85 -16.86
C ARG A 275 11.76 3.27 -17.24
N LEU A 276 11.04 3.80 -16.26
CA LEU A 276 9.81 4.54 -16.48
C LEU A 276 10.15 6.02 -16.56
N ARG A 277 9.71 6.68 -17.62
CA ARG A 277 9.79 8.14 -17.75
C ARG A 277 8.40 8.74 -17.68
N VAL A 278 8.18 9.66 -16.75
CA VAL A 278 6.98 10.49 -16.73
C VAL A 278 7.21 11.64 -17.70
N ILE A 279 6.42 11.72 -18.77
CA ILE A 279 6.56 12.75 -19.82
C ILE A 279 5.85 14.02 -19.40
N ASP A 280 4.61 13.84 -18.94
CA ASP A 280 3.74 14.93 -18.53
C ASP A 280 2.79 14.45 -17.44
N SER A 281 2.27 15.41 -16.68
CA SER A 281 1.29 15.20 -15.63
C SER A 281 0.16 16.20 -15.78
N THR A 282 -1.07 15.73 -15.66
CA THR A 282 -2.27 16.58 -15.71
C THR A 282 -3.08 16.39 -14.43
N PRO A 283 -3.02 17.33 -13.48
CA PRO A 283 -3.84 17.31 -12.28
C PRO A 283 -5.24 17.88 -12.58
N ALA A 284 -6.25 17.32 -11.94
CA ALA A 284 -7.63 17.79 -12.00
C ALA A 284 -8.32 17.55 -10.66
N THR A 285 -8.91 18.59 -10.09
CA THR A 285 -9.83 18.44 -8.96
C THR A 285 -11.17 17.94 -9.47
N ILE A 286 -11.78 17.02 -8.73
CA ILE A 286 -13.09 16.46 -9.07
C ILE A 286 -14.08 16.97 -8.03
N ASN A 287 -15.28 17.33 -8.48
CA ASN A 287 -16.36 17.68 -7.55
C ASN A 287 -16.61 16.52 -6.60
N SER A 288 -16.63 16.82 -5.31
CA SER A 288 -16.97 15.87 -4.27
C SER A 288 -18.39 15.34 -4.48
N LEU A 289 -18.57 14.04 -4.27
CA LEU A 289 -19.90 13.40 -4.35
C LEU A 289 -20.74 13.72 -3.10
N ASN A 290 -20.10 13.88 -1.95
CA ASN A 290 -20.72 14.26 -0.68
C ASN A 290 -19.92 15.43 -0.05
N SER A 291 -20.34 15.93 1.12
CA SER A 291 -19.64 17.02 1.82
C SER A 291 -18.38 16.58 2.58
N GLN A 292 -18.15 15.26 2.72
CA GLN A 292 -17.11 14.69 3.59
C GLN A 292 -15.93 14.06 2.83
N LEU A 293 -16.03 13.87 1.51
CA LEU A 293 -15.02 13.20 0.70
C LEU A 293 -14.47 14.14 -0.38
N PHE A 294 -13.22 14.53 -0.25
CA PHE A 294 -12.51 15.37 -1.21
C PHE A 294 -11.79 14.51 -2.25
N ARG A 295 -11.95 14.86 -3.53
CA ARG A 295 -11.43 14.05 -4.65
C ARG A 295 -10.53 14.84 -5.59
N ALA A 296 -9.45 14.23 -6.02
CA ALA A 296 -8.60 14.72 -7.10
C ALA A 296 -8.17 13.55 -8.00
N ARG A 297 -7.71 13.89 -9.19
CA ARG A 297 -7.15 12.96 -10.14
C ARG A 297 -5.89 13.54 -10.74
N VAL A 298 -4.82 12.76 -10.79
CA VAL A 298 -3.61 13.11 -11.52
C VAL A 298 -3.39 12.06 -12.61
N THR A 299 -3.21 12.49 -13.85
CA THR A 299 -2.94 11.58 -14.97
C THR A 299 -1.52 11.80 -15.47
N TRP A 300 -0.69 10.77 -15.40
CA TRP A 300 0.64 10.75 -15.98
C TRP A 300 0.62 10.14 -17.37
N GLU A 301 1.26 10.81 -18.32
CA GLU A 301 1.70 10.16 -19.57
C GLU A 301 3.09 9.58 -19.33
N VAL A 302 3.21 8.25 -19.39
CA VAL A 302 4.48 7.55 -19.12
C VAL A 302 4.98 6.82 -20.36
N GLU A 303 6.29 6.82 -20.55
CA GLU A 303 6.98 6.05 -21.58
C GLU A 303 7.89 4.98 -20.95
N VAL A 304 7.79 3.76 -21.47
CA VAL A 304 8.71 2.66 -21.17
C VAL A 304 9.39 2.23 -22.46
N ASP A 305 10.73 2.18 -22.42
CA ASP A 305 11.55 1.68 -23.51
C ASP A 305 11.61 0.15 -23.46
N MET A 306 11.07 -0.51 -24.48
CA MET A 306 11.06 -1.96 -24.65
C MET A 306 12.14 -2.42 -25.64
N ALA A 307 13.23 -1.65 -25.81
CA ALA A 307 14.38 -2.09 -26.59
C ALA A 307 14.94 -3.43 -26.05
N GLY A 308 15.10 -4.40 -26.97
CA GLY A 308 15.66 -5.73 -26.69
C GLY A 308 14.65 -6.88 -26.49
N ILE A 309 13.35 -6.66 -26.76
CA ILE A 309 12.30 -7.71 -26.79
C ILE A 309 11.91 -8.02 -28.24
#